data_AF-A0A935L9U8-F1
#
_entry.id   AF-A0A935L9U8-F1
#
_cell.length_a   1.000
_cell.length_b   1.000
_cell.length_c   1.000
_cell.angle_alpha   90.00
_cell.angle_beta   90.00
_cell.angle_gamma   90.00
#
_symmetry.space_group_name_H-M   'P 1'
#
loop_
_entity.id
_entity.type
_entity.pdbx_description
1 polymer ?
#
loop_
_entity_poly.entity_id
_entity_poly.type
_entity_poly.pdbx_seq_one_letter_code
_entity_poly.pdbx_strand_id
1 'polypeptide(L)'
;MPDRFVRRLLAPLLMILGLFALPAQWAFAAYSYKITVAVSYPKGSAAASMGTSRPTNTKTTPCSTATPDQVSVTLTFDAGKLVADRRDVYVVLKSPDNKLYTLSKSGFGSAPTITAQADLATLTGAKADATSIYLPVSANLGQGSQTEIIFGGFLNMETILTGTWQITGIVADASAAAFDFEKPDSWAAWDVATLVVGMPWTGVTSNQTCASAIP
;
A
#
# COMPACT_ATOMS: atom_id res chain seq x y z
N MET A 1 -50.14 11.07 -85.40
CA MET A 1 -48.83 11.72 -85.65
C MET A 1 -48.65 12.83 -84.64
N PRO A 2 -47.52 13.04 -83.95
CA PRO A 2 -46.42 12.15 -83.47
C PRO A 2 -46.43 12.05 -81.90
N ASP A 3 -45.96 10.97 -81.25
CA ASP A 3 -44.58 10.70 -80.75
C ASP A 3 -43.96 11.82 -79.89
N ARG A 4 -43.25 11.66 -78.75
CA ARG A 4 -42.76 10.55 -77.89
C ARG A 4 -41.95 11.19 -76.71
N PHE A 5 -41.57 10.37 -75.72
CA PHE A 5 -40.33 10.45 -74.89
C PHE A 5 -40.33 11.48 -73.72
N VAL A 6 -39.92 11.22 -72.47
CA VAL A 6 -39.00 10.24 -71.85
C VAL A 6 -39.37 9.99 -70.36
N ARG A 7 -39.38 8.71 -69.98
CA ARG A 7 -39.02 8.05 -68.69
C ARG A 7 -38.55 8.92 -67.50
N ARG A 8 -39.01 8.56 -66.29
CA ARG A 8 -38.22 7.76 -65.30
C ARG A 8 -39.08 7.35 -64.08
N LEU A 9 -39.33 6.04 -63.99
CA LEU A 9 -39.65 5.29 -62.78
C LEU A 9 -38.39 5.16 -61.89
N LEU A 10 -38.56 5.23 -60.57
CA LEU A 10 -37.70 4.66 -59.51
C LEU A 10 -38.49 4.81 -58.18
N ALA A 11 -39.29 3.82 -57.78
CA ALA A 11 -38.93 2.63 -56.97
C ALA A 11 -38.53 2.97 -55.50
N PRO A 12 -39.30 2.54 -54.49
CA PRO A 12 -39.02 2.72 -53.06
C PRO A 12 -38.21 1.53 -52.51
N LEU A 13 -37.12 1.75 -51.77
CA LEU A 13 -36.43 0.66 -51.05
C LEU A 13 -35.50 1.18 -49.95
N LEU A 14 -35.51 0.48 -48.81
CA LEU A 14 -34.57 0.49 -47.67
C LEU A 14 -34.55 1.71 -46.72
N MET A 15 -35.08 1.53 -45.51
CA MET A 15 -34.26 1.12 -44.34
C MET A 15 -35.15 0.91 -43.11
N ILE A 16 -35.56 -0.34 -42.89
CA ILE A 16 -35.78 -0.90 -41.56
C ILE A 16 -34.47 -1.62 -41.23
N LEU A 17 -33.64 -1.09 -40.32
CA LEU A 17 -32.66 -1.84 -39.52
C LEU A 17 -31.96 -0.86 -38.57
N GLY A 18 -32.05 -1.08 -37.26
CA GLY A 18 -31.18 -0.38 -36.31
C GLY A 18 -31.73 0.02 -34.95
N LEU A 19 -32.82 -0.57 -34.44
CA LEU A 19 -33.12 -0.52 -33.00
C LEU A 19 -32.83 -1.88 -32.35
N PHE A 20 -31.57 -2.28 -32.37
CA PHE A 20 -31.03 -3.13 -31.31
C PHE A 20 -30.50 -2.20 -30.22
N ALA A 21 -31.41 -1.78 -29.33
CA ALA A 21 -31.03 -1.21 -28.06
C ALA A 21 -30.26 -2.30 -27.30
N LEU A 22 -28.93 -2.18 -27.27
CA LEU A 22 -28.09 -2.95 -26.36
C LEU A 22 -28.62 -2.69 -24.93
N PRO A 23 -28.86 -3.72 -24.11
CA PRO A 23 -29.16 -3.48 -22.71
C PRO A 23 -27.97 -2.75 -22.11
N ALA A 24 -28.23 -1.57 -21.54
CA ALA A 24 -27.28 -0.87 -20.69
C ALA A 24 -26.84 -1.86 -19.61
N GLN A 25 -25.63 -2.38 -19.74
CA GLN A 25 -25.01 -3.17 -18.70
C GLN A 25 -24.86 -2.22 -17.51
N TRP A 26 -25.61 -2.50 -16.45
CA TRP A 26 -25.49 -1.84 -15.18
C TRP A 26 -24.08 -2.18 -14.68
N ALA A 27 -23.11 -1.33 -14.98
CA ALA A 27 -21.79 -1.43 -14.41
C ALA A 27 -21.96 -1.24 -12.91
N PHE A 28 -21.89 -2.33 -12.15
CA PHE A 28 -21.73 -2.24 -10.71
C PHE A 28 -20.51 -1.37 -10.45
N ALA A 29 -20.68 -0.27 -9.69
CA ALA A 29 -19.58 0.60 -9.35
C ALA A 29 -18.47 -0.23 -8.71
N ALA A 30 -17.25 -0.15 -9.27
CA ALA A 30 -16.10 -0.85 -8.73
C ALA A 30 -15.93 -0.48 -7.24
N TYR A 31 -15.66 -1.48 -6.40
CA TYR A 31 -15.48 -1.28 -4.97
C TYR A 31 -14.36 -0.26 -4.71
N SER A 32 -14.61 0.74 -3.85
CA SER A 32 -13.61 1.75 -3.51
C SER A 32 -12.76 1.27 -2.33
N TYR A 33 -11.64 0.62 -2.65
CA TYR A 33 -10.64 0.21 -1.69
C TYR A 33 -9.91 1.41 -1.10
N LYS A 34 -9.46 1.28 0.15
CA LYS A 34 -8.68 2.30 0.84
C LYS A 34 -7.62 1.67 1.72
N ILE A 35 -6.48 2.34 1.82
CA ILE A 35 -5.46 2.02 2.80
C ILE A 35 -4.74 3.30 3.20
N THR A 36 -4.35 3.39 4.46
CA THR A 36 -3.64 4.53 5.03
C THR A 36 -2.62 4.01 6.01
N VAL A 37 -1.37 4.44 5.86
CA VAL A 37 -0.26 4.13 6.74
C VAL A 37 0.08 5.39 7.51
N ALA A 38 -0.03 5.34 8.83
CA ALA A 38 0.26 6.47 9.70
C ALA A 38 1.40 6.14 10.66
N VAL A 39 2.35 7.07 10.79
CA VAL A 39 3.46 6.98 11.75
C VAL A 39 3.26 8.02 12.83
N SER A 40 3.31 7.60 14.09
CA SER A 40 3.12 8.45 15.25
C SER A 40 4.17 8.19 16.33
N TYR A 41 4.32 9.16 17.24
CA TYR A 41 5.22 9.07 18.39
C TYR A 41 4.41 8.98 19.67
N PRO A 42 4.48 7.85 20.40
CA PRO A 42 3.92 7.76 21.73
C PRO A 42 4.48 8.84 22.66
N LYS A 43 3.67 9.29 23.61
CA LYS A 43 4.09 10.25 24.63
C LYS A 43 5.23 9.66 25.45
N GLY A 44 6.32 10.42 25.62
CA GLY A 44 7.53 9.96 26.30
C GLY A 44 8.61 9.39 25.38
N SER A 45 8.33 9.26 24.06
CA SER A 45 9.36 9.03 23.05
C SER A 45 10.29 10.24 22.91
N ALA A 46 11.59 10.04 22.66
CA ALA A 46 12.51 11.15 22.36
C ALA A 46 12.09 11.92 21.09
N ALA A 47 11.49 11.23 20.12
CA ALA A 47 10.90 11.87 18.95
C ALA A 47 9.68 12.76 19.26
N ALA A 48 8.95 12.50 20.36
CA ALA A 48 7.76 13.27 20.75
C ALA A 48 8.11 14.64 21.37
N SER A 49 9.33 14.81 21.88
CA SER A 49 9.83 16.06 22.48
C SER A 49 10.72 16.87 21.54
N MET A 50 10.77 16.53 20.26
CA MET A 50 11.57 17.27 19.28
C MET A 50 11.08 18.70 19.12
N GLY A 51 12.02 19.65 19.17
CA GLY A 51 11.76 21.07 18.98
C GLY A 51 11.29 21.41 17.56
N THR A 52 10.68 22.59 17.42
CA THR A 52 10.11 23.13 16.17
C THR A 52 11.14 23.42 15.07
N SER A 53 12.43 23.27 15.34
CA SER A 53 13.53 23.45 14.39
C SER A 53 13.71 22.28 13.41
N ARG A 54 12.91 21.22 13.52
CA ARG A 54 12.95 20.03 12.66
C ARG A 54 11.74 19.95 11.72
N PRO A 55 11.87 19.28 10.55
CA PRO A 55 10.75 19.11 9.62
C PRO A 55 9.55 18.44 10.29
N THR A 56 8.37 19.05 10.16
CA THR A 56 7.12 18.53 10.76
C THR A 56 6.44 17.46 9.91
N ASN A 57 6.69 17.48 8.60
CA ASN A 57 6.05 16.57 7.64
C ASN A 57 6.78 15.22 7.56
N THR A 58 8.05 15.17 7.93
CA THR A 58 8.83 13.94 7.97
C THR A 58 8.96 13.48 9.41
N LYS A 59 8.44 12.29 9.69
CA LYS A 59 8.61 11.65 10.97
C LYS A 59 10.10 11.30 11.12
N THR A 60 10.81 11.92 12.06
CA THR A 60 12.21 11.64 12.40
C THR A 60 12.36 11.12 13.83
N THR A 61 13.29 10.18 14.06
CA THR A 61 13.68 9.75 15.42
C THR A 61 15.13 10.15 15.70
N PRO A 62 15.45 10.80 16.83
CA PRO A 62 16.80 11.27 17.13
C PRO A 62 17.83 10.19 17.46
N CYS A 63 17.48 8.91 17.58
CA CYS A 63 18.36 7.83 18.07
C CYS A 63 18.92 8.18 19.47
N SER A 64 18.05 8.54 20.42
CA SER A 64 18.47 8.96 21.75
C SER A 64 18.78 7.77 22.68
N THR A 65 19.92 7.82 23.37
CA THR A 65 20.31 6.84 24.40
C THR A 65 19.76 7.17 25.79
N ALA A 66 19.35 8.43 26.03
CA ALA A 66 18.83 8.90 27.31
C ALA A 66 17.32 8.73 27.45
N THR A 67 16.59 8.73 26.33
CA THR A 67 15.15 8.51 26.30
C THR A 67 14.84 7.59 25.11
N PRO A 68 14.25 6.41 25.33
CA PRO A 68 13.99 5.49 24.24
C PRO A 68 13.15 6.13 23.13
N ASP A 69 13.58 5.94 21.89
CA ASP A 69 12.76 6.25 20.73
C ASP A 69 11.64 5.21 20.61
N GLN A 70 10.41 5.68 20.64
CA GLN A 70 9.22 4.87 20.38
C GLN A 70 8.53 5.39 19.13
N VAL A 71 8.16 4.47 18.26
CA VAL A 71 7.39 4.73 17.05
C VAL A 71 6.20 3.78 17.03
N SER A 72 5.05 4.29 16.65
CA SER A 72 3.89 3.47 16.34
C SER A 72 3.48 3.65 14.88
N VAL A 73 3.35 2.54 14.17
CA VAL A 73 2.85 2.50 12.81
C VAL A 73 1.44 1.91 12.86
N THR A 74 0.48 2.69 12.41
CA THR A 74 -0.94 2.32 12.32
C THR A 74 -1.31 2.12 10.86
N LEU A 75 -1.93 0.99 10.57
CA LEU A 75 -2.50 0.66 9.28
C LEU A 75 -4.02 0.76 9.39
N THR A 76 -4.64 1.59 8.56
CA THR A 76 -6.10 1.62 8.39
C THR A 76 -6.42 1.19 6.97
N PHE A 77 -7.22 0.15 6.79
CA PHE A 77 -7.51 -0.40 5.46
C PHE A 77 -8.97 -0.82 5.33
N ASP A 78 -9.54 -0.66 4.14
CA ASP A 78 -10.79 -1.24 3.69
C ASP A 78 -10.48 -2.14 2.49
N ALA A 79 -10.33 -3.43 2.76
CA ALA A 79 -9.97 -4.46 1.79
C ALA A 79 -11.20 -5.24 1.29
N GLY A 80 -12.38 -4.62 1.27
CA GLY A 80 -13.62 -5.23 0.79
C GLY A 80 -14.58 -5.63 1.90
N LYS A 81 -15.89 -5.46 1.65
CA LYS A 81 -16.98 -5.87 2.56
C LYS A 81 -17.57 -7.22 2.16
N LEU A 82 -18.03 -7.31 0.91
CA LEU A 82 -18.62 -8.52 0.36
C LEU A 82 -17.53 -9.50 -0.04
N VAL A 83 -17.84 -10.80 0.01
CA VAL A 83 -16.88 -11.87 -0.32
C VAL A 83 -16.23 -11.66 -1.70
N ALA A 84 -17.00 -11.21 -2.69
CA ALA A 84 -16.51 -10.94 -4.05
C ALA A 84 -15.51 -9.76 -4.12
N ASP A 85 -15.63 -8.81 -3.19
CA ASP A 85 -14.79 -7.62 -3.13
C ASP A 85 -13.60 -7.79 -2.20
N ARG A 86 -13.51 -8.88 -1.43
CA ARG A 86 -12.39 -9.06 -0.49
C ARG A 86 -11.08 -9.19 -1.25
N ARG A 87 -10.05 -8.53 -0.71
CA ARG A 87 -8.69 -8.51 -1.25
C ARG A 87 -7.68 -8.80 -0.16
N ASP A 88 -6.48 -9.15 -0.59
CA ASP A 88 -5.32 -9.32 0.28
C ASP A 88 -4.76 -7.95 0.67
N VAL A 89 -4.20 -7.89 1.87
CA VAL A 89 -3.44 -6.73 2.34
C VAL A 89 -1.98 -7.12 2.46
N TYR A 90 -1.11 -6.28 1.92
CA TYR A 90 0.34 -6.42 2.00
C TYR A 90 0.90 -5.22 2.76
N VAL A 91 1.95 -5.48 3.55
CA VAL A 91 2.76 -4.43 4.13
C VAL A 91 4.22 -4.72 3.80
N VAL A 92 4.85 -3.78 3.11
CA VAL A 92 6.24 -3.89 2.67
C VAL A 92 7.04 -2.77 3.32
N LEU A 93 8.15 -3.13 3.95
CA LEU A 93 9.14 -2.20 4.45
C LEU A 93 10.31 -2.15 3.48
N LYS A 94 10.74 -0.94 3.17
CA LYS A 94 12.00 -0.69 2.49
C LYS A 94 12.99 -0.04 3.45
N SER A 95 14.14 -0.65 3.62
CA SER A 95 15.22 -0.14 4.46
C SER A 95 16.12 0.85 3.71
N PRO A 96 16.97 1.59 4.44
CA PRO A 96 17.93 2.53 3.85
C PRO A 96 18.93 1.88 2.86
N ASP A 97 19.25 0.58 3.04
CA ASP A 97 20.12 -0.20 2.15
C ASP A 97 19.36 -0.89 1.01
N ASN A 98 18.12 -0.46 0.73
CA ASN A 98 17.23 -0.99 -0.32
C ASN A 98 16.80 -2.45 -0.13
N LYS A 99 16.94 -3.04 1.06
CA LYS A 99 16.34 -4.34 1.35
C LYS A 99 14.83 -4.20 1.54
N LEU A 100 14.13 -5.26 1.19
CA LEU A 100 12.69 -5.37 1.32
C LEU A 100 12.34 -6.35 2.42
N TYR A 101 11.33 -6.00 3.21
CA TYR A 101 10.78 -6.88 4.22
C TYR A 101 9.27 -6.91 4.08
N THR A 102 8.67 -8.09 4.12
CA THR A 102 7.22 -8.25 4.18
C THR A 102 6.80 -8.49 5.62
N LEU A 103 5.59 -8.06 5.95
CA LEU A 103 4.95 -8.46 7.18
C LEU A 103 3.85 -9.47 6.87
N SER A 104 3.79 -10.54 7.65
CA SER A 104 2.67 -11.48 7.65
C SER A 104 2.08 -11.64 9.05
N LYS A 105 0.83 -12.10 9.12
CA LYS A 105 0.12 -12.28 10.39
C LYS A 105 -0.61 -13.62 10.41
N SER A 106 -0.59 -14.28 11.56
CA SER A 106 -1.32 -15.54 11.77
C SER A 106 -2.81 -15.36 12.10
N GLY A 107 -3.28 -14.12 12.27
CA GLY A 107 -4.68 -13.78 12.59
C GLY A 107 -4.80 -12.43 13.31
N PHE A 108 -6.02 -11.92 13.48
CA PHE A 108 -6.26 -10.65 14.19
C PHE A 108 -5.70 -10.68 15.63
N GLY A 109 -5.11 -9.57 16.07
CA GLY A 109 -4.47 -9.44 17.39
C GLY A 109 -3.07 -10.09 17.54
N SER A 110 -2.63 -10.95 16.62
CA SER A 110 -1.26 -11.49 16.65
C SER A 110 -0.20 -10.44 16.31
N ALA A 111 1.01 -10.58 16.87
CA ALA A 111 2.15 -9.79 16.40
C ALA A 111 2.50 -10.18 14.95
N PRO A 112 2.89 -9.23 14.08
CA PRO A 112 3.32 -9.55 12.74
C PRO A 112 4.70 -10.23 12.74
N THR A 113 4.89 -11.18 11.84
CA THR A 113 6.18 -11.74 11.49
C THR A 113 6.80 -10.89 10.39
N ILE A 114 8.08 -10.54 10.53
CA ILE A 114 8.83 -9.82 9.50
C ILE A 114 9.69 -10.83 8.75
N THR A 115 9.56 -10.86 7.43
CA THR A 115 10.33 -11.74 6.55
C THR A 115 11.16 -10.92 5.58
N ALA A 116 12.47 -11.18 5.55
CA ALA A 116 13.36 -10.55 4.59
C ALA A 116 13.11 -11.10 3.18
N GLN A 117 13.03 -10.22 2.20
CA GLN A 117 12.90 -10.55 0.79
C GLN A 117 14.23 -10.26 0.10
N ALA A 118 14.68 -11.19 -0.76
CA ALA A 118 15.96 -11.04 -1.45
C ALA A 118 15.96 -9.85 -2.42
N ASP A 119 14.86 -9.70 -3.16
CA ASP A 119 14.63 -8.62 -4.12
C ASP A 119 13.13 -8.49 -4.45
N LEU A 120 12.80 -7.53 -5.32
CA LEU A 120 11.43 -7.26 -5.75
C LEU A 120 10.87 -8.38 -6.64
N ALA A 121 11.72 -9.08 -7.41
CA ALA A 121 11.32 -10.21 -8.24
C ALA A 121 10.87 -11.41 -7.40
N THR A 122 11.58 -11.67 -6.29
CA THR A 122 11.25 -12.68 -5.29
C THR A 122 9.91 -12.36 -4.65
N LEU A 123 9.68 -11.09 -4.28
CA LEU A 123 8.40 -10.63 -3.73
C LEU A 123 7.24 -10.81 -4.73
N THR A 124 7.44 -10.46 -6.01
CA THR A 124 6.44 -10.70 -7.06
C THR A 124 6.17 -12.18 -7.28
N GLY A 125 7.19 -13.04 -7.20
CA GLY A 125 7.02 -14.50 -7.23
C GLY A 125 6.28 -15.06 -6.01
N ALA A 126 6.49 -14.44 -4.83
CA ALA A 126 5.91 -14.83 -3.55
C ALA A 126 4.58 -14.13 -3.24
N LYS A 127 3.94 -13.48 -4.22
CA LYS A 127 2.75 -12.64 -3.99
C LYS A 127 1.54 -13.36 -3.39
N ALA A 128 1.48 -14.69 -3.49
CA ALA A 128 0.46 -15.53 -2.88
C ALA A 128 0.97 -16.34 -1.67
N ASP A 129 2.23 -16.14 -1.26
CA ASP A 129 2.83 -16.87 -0.14
C ASP A 129 2.41 -16.27 1.21
N ALA A 130 2.23 -17.15 2.20
CA ALA A 130 1.82 -16.81 3.55
C ALA A 130 2.84 -15.91 4.27
N THR A 131 4.11 -15.86 3.82
CA THR A 131 5.14 -14.98 4.40
C THR A 131 5.12 -13.56 3.84
N SER A 132 4.45 -13.35 2.70
CA SER A 132 4.39 -12.05 2.02
C SER A 132 3.09 -11.29 2.27
N ILE A 133 2.03 -11.99 2.69
CA ILE A 133 0.70 -11.43 2.88
C ILE A 133 0.48 -11.03 4.35
N TYR A 134 0.15 -9.76 4.57
CA TYR A 134 -0.17 -9.23 5.90
C TYR A 134 -1.52 -9.75 6.41
N LEU A 135 -2.56 -9.61 5.59
CA LEU A 135 -3.88 -10.18 5.85
C LEU A 135 -4.39 -10.87 4.57
N PRO A 136 -4.49 -12.21 4.55
CA PRO A 136 -5.01 -12.90 3.38
C PRO A 136 -6.51 -12.70 3.25
N VAL A 137 -7.01 -12.75 2.02
CA VAL A 137 -8.43 -12.62 1.67
C VAL A 137 -9.30 -13.62 2.43
N SER A 138 -8.76 -14.81 2.72
CA SER A 138 -9.41 -15.87 3.51
C SER A 138 -9.59 -15.51 4.98
N ALA A 139 -8.70 -14.68 5.54
CA ALA A 139 -8.79 -14.16 6.90
C ALA A 139 -9.54 -12.83 6.99
N ASN A 140 -9.80 -12.15 5.87
CA ASN A 140 -10.52 -10.88 5.86
C ASN A 140 -12.00 -11.06 6.29
N LEU A 141 -12.38 -10.42 7.40
CA LEU A 141 -13.72 -10.52 7.98
C LEU A 141 -14.81 -9.84 7.16
N GLY A 142 -14.46 -8.98 6.19
CA GLY A 142 -15.43 -8.30 5.32
C GLY A 142 -16.28 -7.25 6.02
N GLN A 143 -15.74 -6.59 7.05
CA GLN A 143 -16.49 -5.58 7.83
C GLN A 143 -16.24 -4.13 7.37
N GLY A 144 -15.52 -3.94 6.26
CA GLY A 144 -15.11 -2.62 5.77
C GLY A 144 -13.81 -2.17 6.43
N SER A 145 -13.75 -0.90 6.83
CA SER A 145 -12.53 -0.29 7.38
C SER A 145 -12.11 -0.91 8.71
N GLN A 146 -10.85 -1.33 8.77
CA GLN A 146 -10.17 -1.92 9.92
C GLN A 146 -8.94 -1.08 10.24
N THR A 147 -8.64 -0.91 11.53
CA THR A 147 -7.47 -0.15 12.00
C THR A 147 -6.66 -1.01 12.94
N GLU A 148 -5.36 -1.13 12.66
CA GLU A 148 -4.42 -1.94 13.42
C GLU A 148 -3.11 -1.20 13.67
N ILE A 149 -2.52 -1.42 14.84
CA ILE A 149 -1.14 -1.00 15.12
C ILE A 149 -0.23 -2.16 14.72
N ILE A 150 0.55 -1.96 13.66
CA ILE A 150 1.43 -3.01 13.09
C ILE A 150 2.82 -2.97 13.71
N PHE A 151 3.25 -1.81 14.18
CA PHE A 151 4.40 -1.61 15.05
C PHE A 151 3.98 -0.71 16.19
N GLY A 152 4.25 -1.10 17.43
CA GLY A 152 3.91 -0.29 18.59
C GLY A 152 4.81 -0.61 19.77
N GLY A 153 5.29 0.43 20.45
CA GLY A 153 6.04 0.34 21.69
C GLY A 153 7.52 0.73 21.56
N PHE A 154 8.33 0.17 22.46
CA PHE A 154 9.79 0.32 22.48
C PHE A 154 10.40 -0.50 21.34
N LEU A 155 10.51 0.10 20.16
CA LEU A 155 11.39 -0.46 19.14
C LEU A 155 12.82 -0.25 19.62
N ASN A 156 13.59 -1.33 19.78
CA ASN A 156 15.01 -1.19 20.00
C ASN A 156 15.63 -0.68 18.69
N MET A 157 15.78 0.63 18.59
CA MET A 157 16.33 1.28 17.40
C MET A 157 17.85 1.08 17.30
N GLU A 158 18.52 0.63 18.37
CA GLU A 158 19.99 0.56 18.45
C GLU A 158 20.62 -0.35 17.38
N THR A 159 19.88 -1.35 16.90
CA THR A 159 20.35 -2.30 15.89
C THR A 159 19.78 -2.06 14.50
N ILE A 160 18.85 -1.12 14.33
CA ILE A 160 18.26 -0.82 13.03
C ILE A 160 19.09 0.23 12.30
N LEU A 161 19.14 0.12 10.97
CA LEU A 161 19.88 1.07 10.14
C LEU A 161 19.32 2.48 10.27
N THR A 162 20.21 3.47 10.42
CA THR A 162 19.85 4.88 10.28
C THR A 162 19.57 5.19 8.81
N GLY A 163 18.66 6.13 8.56
CA GLY A 163 18.30 6.59 7.22
C GLY A 163 16.80 6.58 7.00
N THR A 164 16.41 6.57 5.73
CA THR A 164 14.99 6.61 5.32
C THR A 164 14.43 5.20 5.26
N TRP A 165 13.43 4.94 6.08
CA TRP A 165 12.58 3.76 6.02
C TRP A 165 11.24 4.14 5.37
N GLN A 166 10.77 3.30 4.46
CA GLN A 166 9.46 3.45 3.85
C GLN A 166 8.58 2.28 4.24
N ILE A 167 7.34 2.56 4.63
CA ILE A 167 6.32 1.57 4.95
C ILE A 167 5.21 1.72 3.92
N THR A 168 5.05 0.72 3.06
CA THR A 168 4.05 0.69 2.00
C THR A 168 2.95 -0.27 2.38
N GLY A 169 1.70 0.22 2.46
CA GLY A 169 0.51 -0.61 2.56
C GLY A 169 -0.14 -0.77 1.19
N ILE A 170 -0.52 -2.00 0.82
CA ILE A 170 -1.11 -2.30 -0.48
C ILE A 170 -2.34 -3.17 -0.27
N VAL A 171 -3.44 -2.85 -0.96
CA VAL A 171 -4.59 -3.73 -1.15
C VAL A 171 -4.54 -4.23 -2.58
N ALA A 172 -4.48 -5.55 -2.76
CA ALA A 172 -4.38 -6.15 -4.09
C ALA A 172 -5.07 -7.52 -4.13
N ASP A 173 -5.31 -8.00 -5.35
CA ASP A 173 -5.81 -9.35 -5.60
C ASP A 173 -4.63 -10.26 -5.91
N ALA A 174 -4.24 -11.15 -4.97
CA ALA A 174 -3.15 -12.10 -5.19
C ALA A 174 -3.38 -12.99 -6.42
N SER A 175 -4.65 -13.26 -6.75
CA SER A 175 -5.05 -14.12 -7.87
C SER A 175 -5.05 -13.41 -9.22
N ALA A 176 -4.98 -12.07 -9.23
CA ALA A 176 -4.93 -11.32 -10.48
C ALA A 176 -3.58 -11.53 -11.19
N ALA A 177 -3.65 -11.99 -12.44
CA ALA A 177 -2.46 -12.14 -13.28
C ALA A 177 -1.70 -10.81 -13.46
N ALA A 178 -2.42 -9.69 -13.44
CA ALA A 178 -1.86 -8.35 -13.56
C ALA A 178 -1.21 -7.80 -12.28
N PHE A 179 -1.43 -8.42 -11.11
CA PHE A 179 -0.84 -7.94 -9.86
C PHE A 179 0.68 -8.10 -9.87
N ASP A 180 1.36 -6.97 -9.68
CA ASP A 180 2.81 -6.84 -9.73
C ASP A 180 3.27 -5.75 -8.74
N PHE A 181 4.23 -6.07 -7.87
CA PHE A 181 4.78 -5.09 -6.91
C PHE A 181 5.63 -4.00 -7.56
N GLU A 182 5.95 -4.11 -8.85
CA GLU A 182 6.63 -3.05 -9.60
C GLU A 182 5.67 -2.04 -10.23
N LYS A 183 4.36 -2.37 -10.27
CA LYS A 183 3.35 -1.60 -11.01
C LYS A 183 2.24 -1.13 -10.07
N PRO A 184 2.32 0.09 -9.52
CA PRO A 184 1.29 0.63 -8.62
C PRO A 184 -0.13 0.63 -9.20
N ASP A 185 -0.25 0.78 -10.52
CA ASP A 185 -1.53 0.73 -11.22
C ASP A 185 -2.20 -0.65 -11.20
N SER A 186 -1.47 -1.71 -10.82
CA SER A 186 -2.02 -3.04 -10.61
C SER A 186 -2.66 -3.23 -9.23
N TRP A 187 -2.53 -2.25 -8.34
CA TRP A 187 -3.02 -2.31 -6.96
C TRP A 187 -4.39 -1.65 -6.84
N ALA A 188 -5.23 -2.19 -5.97
CA ALA A 188 -6.58 -1.68 -5.76
C ALA A 188 -6.58 -0.41 -4.90
N ALA A 189 -5.66 -0.32 -3.95
CA ALA A 189 -5.33 0.89 -3.18
C ALA A 189 -3.93 0.75 -2.59
N TRP A 190 -3.24 1.88 -2.36
CA TRP A 190 -1.95 1.88 -1.69
C TRP A 190 -1.69 3.21 -0.99
N ASP A 191 -0.83 3.18 0.01
CA ASP A 191 -0.32 4.36 0.71
C ASP A 191 1.10 4.10 1.24
N VAL A 192 1.87 5.16 1.44
CA VAL A 192 3.26 5.10 1.91
C VAL A 192 3.49 6.09 3.04
N ALA A 193 3.99 5.58 4.16
CA ALA A 193 4.57 6.41 5.20
C ALA A 193 6.09 6.36 5.17
N THR A 194 6.73 7.50 5.44
CA THR A 194 8.19 7.61 5.54
C THR A 194 8.59 7.93 6.97
N LEU A 195 9.51 7.12 7.50
CA LEU A 195 10.16 7.33 8.79
C LEU A 195 11.66 7.52 8.55
N VAL A 196 12.21 8.60 9.08
CA VAL A 196 13.66 8.81 9.11
C VAL A 196 14.18 8.41 10.48
N VAL A 197 15.12 7.48 10.50
CA VAL A 197 15.80 7.02 11.70
C VAL A 197 17.17 7.70 11.78
N GLY A 198 17.43 8.46 12.84
CA GLY A 198 18.68 9.19 13.03
C GLY A 198 18.71 10.57 12.37
N MET A 199 19.92 11.09 12.11
CA MET A 199 20.13 12.43 11.54
C MET A 199 20.50 12.36 10.05
N PRO A 200 19.63 12.78 9.12
CA PRO A 200 19.98 12.82 7.70
C PRO A 200 20.62 14.15 7.23
N TRP A 201 20.70 15.19 8.08
CA TRP A 201 21.11 16.55 7.67
C TRP A 201 22.28 17.18 8.44
N THR A 202 22.71 16.62 9.59
CA THR A 202 23.79 17.23 10.39
C THR A 202 24.82 16.18 10.84
N GLY A 203 25.92 16.11 10.09
CA GLY A 203 27.27 15.85 10.63
C GLY A 203 27.64 14.40 10.95
N VAL A 204 28.60 13.89 10.16
CA VAL A 204 29.61 12.84 10.47
C VAL A 204 29.57 12.27 11.90
N THR A 205 28.80 11.19 12.08
CA THR A 205 29.20 10.07 12.94
C THR A 205 28.83 8.80 12.20
N SER A 206 29.81 7.90 12.06
CA SER A 206 29.82 6.64 11.31
C SER A 206 28.79 5.58 11.74
N ASN A 207 27.78 5.95 12.54
CA ASN A 207 26.85 5.00 13.11
C ASN A 207 25.80 4.67 12.06
N GLN A 208 26.04 3.56 11.35
CA GLN A 208 25.12 3.00 10.37
C GLN A 208 23.82 2.50 11.03
N THR A 209 23.81 2.33 12.36
CA THR A 209 22.63 1.97 13.17
C THR A 209 22.44 2.99 14.30
N CYS A 210 21.27 3.06 14.96
CA CYS A 210 21.13 3.91 16.17
C CYS A 210 21.93 3.37 17.37
N ALA A 211 22.91 2.48 17.18
CA ALA A 211 23.79 2.07 18.26
C ALA A 211 24.44 3.34 18.82
N SER A 212 24.54 3.42 20.14
CA SER A 212 25.15 4.55 20.86
C SER A 212 26.29 5.14 20.05
N ALA A 213 26.17 6.41 19.66
CA ALA A 213 27.36 7.22 19.46
C ALA A 213 28.02 7.24 20.85
N ILE A 214 28.90 6.29 21.11
CA ILE A 214 29.79 6.31 22.25
C ILE A 214 30.82 7.39 21.88
N PRO A 215 30.83 8.56 22.53
CA PRO A 215 32.02 9.39 22.52
C PRO A 215 33.18 8.66 23.20
#